data_AF-A0A923JQU0-F1
#
_entry.id   AF-A0A923JQU0-F1
#
_cell.length_a   1.000
_cell.length_b   1.000
_cell.length_c   1.000
_cell.angle_alpha   90.00
_cell.angle_beta   90.00
_cell.angle_gamma   90.00
#
_symmetry.space_group_name_H-M   'P 1'
#
loop_
_entity.id
_entity.type
_entity.pdbx_description
1 polymer ?
#
loop_
_entity_poly.entity_id
_entity_poly.type
_entity_poly.pdbx_seq_one_letter_code
_entity_poly.pdbx_strand_id
1 'polypeptide(L)'
;MMHAKVFQAQALDNRSSDYLRLAECGAELSSPVREQTYSALTSISVRGTVLFAQDGVKLFVKGNAAVLQVVAEERDRAGRLAPVVCWIEHNTGQGPGATGVDAVWASLEQFATSIGRSFSEPKRLAAREALEQFEKKQPSQSFIALAITLLQREWAAWLRRALAALKTFGK
;
A
#
# COMPACT_ATOMS: atom_id res chain seq x y z
N MET A 1 -7.81 6.98 -3.77
CA MET A 1 -6.76 6.89 -4.81
C MET A 1 -5.43 6.63 -4.12
N MET A 2 -4.64 5.69 -4.63
CA MET A 2 -3.37 5.31 -4.00
C MET A 2 -2.19 6.09 -4.58
N HIS A 3 -1.08 6.15 -3.85
CA HIS A 3 0.19 6.74 -4.28
C HIS A 3 1.36 5.92 -3.73
N ALA A 4 2.51 5.99 -4.41
CA ALA A 4 3.76 5.47 -3.89
C ALA A 4 4.33 6.46 -2.87
N LYS A 5 4.85 5.94 -1.76
CA LYS A 5 5.44 6.74 -0.67
C LYS A 5 6.95 6.60 -0.63
N VAL A 6 7.42 5.36 -0.71
CA VAL A 6 8.84 5.01 -0.60
C VAL A 6 9.17 3.88 -1.56
N PHE A 7 10.35 3.97 -2.18
CA PHE A 7 10.97 2.88 -2.90
C PHE A 7 12.19 2.35 -2.16
N GLN A 8 12.36 1.04 -2.16
CA GLN A 8 13.48 0.34 -1.55
C GLN A 8 14.02 -0.74 -2.48
N ALA A 9 15.33 -0.94 -2.50
CA ALA A 9 15.95 -2.08 -3.17
C ALA A 9 17.30 -2.39 -2.54
N GLN A 10 17.65 -3.68 -2.51
CA GLN A 10 18.98 -4.09 -2.07
C GLN A 10 20.04 -3.70 -3.11
N ALA A 11 21.18 -3.20 -2.66
CA ALA A 11 22.34 -3.03 -3.52
C ALA A 11 22.90 -4.40 -3.94
N LEU A 12 23.16 -4.54 -5.24
CA LEU A 12 23.45 -5.83 -5.85
C LEU A 12 24.94 -6.18 -5.85
N ASP A 13 25.79 -5.20 -5.56
CA ASP A 13 27.23 -5.37 -5.40
C ASP A 13 27.61 -5.95 -4.02
N ASN A 14 26.65 -6.09 -3.10
CA ASN A 14 26.82 -6.49 -1.71
C ASN A 14 27.85 -5.65 -0.93
N ARG A 15 28.12 -4.43 -1.37
CA ARG A 15 29.10 -3.51 -0.78
C ARG A 15 28.51 -2.14 -0.51
N SER A 16 27.63 -1.69 -1.39
CA SER A 16 26.93 -0.43 -1.26
C SER A 16 25.77 -0.55 -0.29
N SER A 17 25.37 0.58 0.29
CA SER A 17 24.14 0.68 1.07
C SER A 17 22.92 0.44 0.19
N ASP A 18 21.90 -0.18 0.76
CA ASP A 18 20.62 -0.35 0.09
C ASP A 18 19.99 0.98 -0.31
N TYR A 19 19.34 0.99 -1.47
CA TYR A 19 18.58 2.13 -1.97
C TYR A 19 17.31 2.29 -1.14
N LEU A 20 17.05 3.50 -0.65
CA LEU A 20 15.80 3.88 0.00
C LEU A 20 15.48 5.34 -0.31
N ARG A 21 14.43 5.58 -1.09
CA ARG A 21 14.07 6.91 -1.62
C ARG A 21 12.61 7.24 -1.40
N LEU A 22 12.32 8.52 -1.15
CA LEU A 22 10.97 9.04 -1.21
C LEU A 22 10.46 9.03 -2.65
N ALA A 23 9.22 8.58 -2.85
CA ALA A 23 8.63 8.52 -4.18
C ALA A 23 8.32 9.90 -4.77
N GLU A 24 7.98 10.87 -3.92
CA GLU A 24 7.57 12.23 -4.34
C GLU A 24 8.73 13.02 -4.99
N CYS A 25 9.93 12.95 -4.39
CA CYS A 25 11.06 13.79 -4.79
C CYS A 25 12.33 13.00 -5.14
N GLY A 26 12.32 11.68 -4.98
CA GLY A 26 13.49 10.82 -5.21
C GLY A 26 14.61 10.97 -4.19
N ALA A 27 14.43 11.80 -3.14
CA ALA A 27 15.46 12.03 -2.13
C ALA A 27 15.75 10.75 -1.34
N GLU A 28 17.03 10.50 -1.09
CA GLU A 28 17.46 9.39 -0.25
C GLU A 28 17.15 9.66 1.22
N LEU A 29 16.68 8.64 1.93
CA LEU A 29 16.37 8.73 3.34
C LEU A 29 17.63 8.50 4.18
N SER A 30 17.92 9.43 5.08
CA SER A 30 18.98 9.35 6.09
C SER A 30 18.46 8.80 7.43
N SER A 31 19.38 8.34 8.29
CA SER A 31 19.03 8.00 9.69
C SER A 31 18.61 9.28 10.44
N PRO A 32 17.59 9.24 11.32
CA PRO A 32 16.85 8.06 11.82
C PRO A 32 15.64 7.65 10.97
N VAL A 33 15.21 8.48 10.02
CA VAL A 33 13.98 8.25 9.22
C VAL A 33 14.08 6.98 8.39
N ARG A 34 15.27 6.68 7.88
CA ARG A 34 15.60 5.42 7.17
C ARG A 34 15.22 4.18 7.99
N GLU A 35 15.65 4.11 9.25
CA GLU A 35 15.43 2.95 10.12
C GLU A 35 13.95 2.77 10.48
N GLN A 36 13.26 3.88 10.75
CA GLN A 36 11.82 3.88 10.98
C GLN A 36 11.06 3.38 9.74
N THR A 37 11.48 3.82 8.56
CA THR A 37 10.90 3.42 7.28
C THR A 37 11.10 1.92 7.01
N TYR A 38 12.31 1.38 7.25
CA TYR A 38 12.54 -0.07 7.17
C TYR A 38 11.67 -0.86 8.15
N SER A 39 11.54 -0.37 9.38
CA SER A 39 10.71 -1.00 10.40
C SER A 39 9.24 -1.03 9.97
N ALA A 40 8.73 0.04 9.35
CA ALA A 40 7.38 0.11 8.82
C ALA A 40 7.17 -0.85 7.63
N LEU A 41 8.06 -0.83 6.64
CA LEU A 41 8.06 -1.76 5.49
C LEU A 41 8.05 -3.23 5.95
N THR A 42 8.92 -3.56 6.91
CA THR A 42 9.03 -4.90 7.48
C THR A 42 7.75 -5.27 8.25
N SER A 43 7.20 -4.34 9.03
CA SER A 43 5.94 -4.55 9.77
C SER A 43 4.76 -4.86 8.83
N ILE A 44 4.69 -4.21 7.67
CA ILE A 44 3.67 -4.50 6.65
C ILE A 44 3.97 -5.85 5.96
N SER A 45 5.23 -6.12 5.61
CA SER A 45 5.59 -7.36 4.90
C SER A 45 5.44 -8.62 5.77
N VAL A 46 5.68 -8.52 7.08
CA VAL A 46 5.63 -9.66 8.02
C VAL A 46 4.24 -9.85 8.62
N ARG A 47 3.54 -8.75 8.96
CA ARG A 47 2.25 -8.81 9.68
C ARG A 47 1.05 -8.44 8.80
N GLY A 48 1.28 -8.02 7.56
CA GLY A 48 0.23 -7.73 6.60
C GLY A 48 -0.35 -9.02 6.00
N THR A 49 -1.54 -8.91 5.44
CA THR A 49 -2.17 -9.98 4.68
C THR A 49 -1.61 -9.99 3.26
N VAL A 50 -1.21 -11.15 2.77
CA VAL A 50 -0.85 -11.33 1.36
C VAL A 50 -2.12 -11.18 0.52
N LEU A 51 -2.19 -10.13 -0.29
CA LEU A 51 -3.30 -9.91 -1.23
C LEU A 51 -3.00 -10.52 -2.60
N PHE A 52 -1.74 -10.53 -3.01
CA PHE A 52 -1.30 -11.03 -4.31
C PHE A 52 0.06 -11.71 -4.18
N ALA A 53 0.25 -12.83 -4.89
CA ALA A 53 1.53 -13.54 -4.95
C ALA A 53 1.60 -14.39 -6.24
N GLN A 54 2.22 -13.86 -7.29
CA GLN A 54 2.37 -14.54 -8.57
C GLN A 54 3.58 -13.97 -9.33
N ASP A 55 4.25 -14.80 -10.14
CA ASP A 55 5.29 -14.37 -11.10
C ASP A 55 6.45 -13.54 -10.49
N GLY A 56 6.82 -13.79 -9.23
CA GLY A 56 7.85 -13.00 -8.54
C GLY A 56 7.36 -11.62 -8.08
N VAL A 57 6.05 -11.38 -8.12
CA VAL A 57 5.36 -10.23 -7.54
C VAL A 57 4.65 -10.66 -6.27
N LYS A 58 4.78 -9.88 -5.19
CA LYS A 58 4.02 -10.06 -3.95
C LYS A 58 3.48 -8.74 -3.47
N LEU A 59 2.24 -8.74 -2.98
CA LEU A 59 1.61 -7.58 -2.37
C LEU A 59 1.12 -7.92 -0.96
N PHE A 60 1.65 -7.19 0.01
CA PHE A 60 1.26 -7.30 1.42
C PHE A 60 0.43 -6.08 1.81
N VAL A 61 -0.69 -6.26 2.49
CA VAL A 61 -1.62 -5.19 2.84
C VAL A 61 -1.81 -5.13 4.35
N LYS A 62 -1.75 -3.92 4.92
CA LYS A 62 -2.02 -3.65 6.33
C LYS A 62 -2.75 -2.31 6.48
N GLY A 63 -4.07 -2.38 6.73
CA GLY A 63 -4.92 -1.18 6.78
C GLY A 63 -4.95 -0.48 5.41
N ASN A 64 -4.66 0.82 5.39
CA ASN A 64 -4.61 1.63 4.16
C ASN A 64 -3.25 1.61 3.45
N ALA A 65 -2.27 0.87 3.99
CA ALA A 65 -0.93 0.74 3.43
C ALA A 65 -0.72 -0.63 2.81
N ALA A 66 0.11 -0.67 1.77
CA ALA A 66 0.57 -1.89 1.15
C ALA A 66 2.07 -1.82 0.83
N VAL A 67 2.69 -2.99 0.73
CA VAL A 67 4.05 -3.17 0.24
C VAL A 67 3.99 -4.10 -0.96
N LEU A 68 4.30 -3.55 -2.13
CA LEU A 68 4.50 -4.29 -3.36
C LEU A 68 5.98 -4.66 -3.48
N GLN A 69 6.26 -5.93 -3.74
CA GLN A 69 7.60 -6.44 -4.02
C GLN A 69 7.60 -7.03 -5.42
N VAL A 70 8.53 -6.59 -6.26
CA VAL A 70 8.70 -7.11 -7.63
C VAL A 70 10.13 -7.59 -7.79
N VAL A 71 10.32 -8.88 -8.04
CA VAL A 71 11.65 -9.48 -8.24
C VAL A 71 12.25 -8.99 -9.56
N ALA A 72 13.33 -8.21 -9.50
CA ALA A 72 14.04 -7.75 -10.70
C ALA A 72 14.69 -8.91 -11.48
N GLU A 73 15.07 -8.69 -12.74
CA GLU A 73 15.77 -9.70 -13.54
C GLU A 73 17.25 -9.86 -13.13
N GLU A 74 17.86 -8.80 -12.62
CA GLU A 74 19.27 -8.75 -12.30
C GLU A 74 19.58 -9.48 -11.00
N ARG A 75 20.73 -10.17 -11.00
CA ARG A 75 21.23 -10.98 -9.90
C ARG A 75 22.45 -10.32 -9.25
N ASP A 76 22.65 -10.57 -7.97
CA ASP A 76 23.92 -10.25 -7.31
C ASP A 76 25.06 -11.13 -7.78
N ARG A 77 26.27 -10.82 -7.28
CA ARG A 77 27.48 -11.59 -7.56
C ARG A 77 27.38 -13.07 -7.14
N ALA A 78 26.48 -13.40 -6.22
CA ALA A 78 26.21 -14.76 -5.77
C ALA A 78 25.05 -15.42 -6.55
N GLY A 79 24.54 -14.78 -7.61
CA GLY A 79 23.45 -15.30 -8.43
C GLY A 79 22.05 -15.17 -7.79
N ARG A 80 21.92 -14.44 -6.67
CA ARG A 80 20.67 -14.26 -5.94
C ARG A 80 19.83 -13.15 -6.56
N LEU A 81 18.52 -13.35 -6.59
CA LEU A 81 17.55 -12.34 -6.99
C LEU A 81 17.15 -11.50 -5.77
N ALA A 82 16.96 -10.20 -5.98
CA ALA A 82 16.50 -9.28 -4.95
C ALA A 82 15.33 -8.45 -5.48
N PRO A 83 14.26 -8.25 -4.68
CA PRO A 83 13.11 -7.47 -5.11
C PRO A 83 13.40 -5.96 -5.06
N VAL A 84 12.70 -5.25 -5.93
CA VAL A 84 12.43 -3.82 -5.81
C VAL A 84 11.10 -3.68 -5.08
N VAL A 85 11.07 -2.85 -4.05
CA VAL A 85 9.96 -2.74 -3.10
C VAL A 85 9.37 -1.34 -3.17
N CYS A 86 8.04 -1.27 -3.20
CA CYS A 86 7.26 -0.04 -3.20
C CYS A 86 6.30 -0.04 -2.00
N TRP A 87 6.44 0.94 -1.12
CA TRP A 87 5.40 1.27 -0.16
C TRP A 87 4.33 2.12 -0.84
N ILE A 88 3.09 1.65 -0.80
CA ILE A 88 1.92 2.31 -1.36
C ILE A 88 0.96 2.65 -0.21
N GLU A 89 0.36 3.84 -0.25
CA GLU A 89 -0.70 4.23 0.67
C GLU A 89 -1.94 4.70 -0.10
N HIS A 90 -3.12 4.36 0.40
CA HIS A 90 -4.35 5.00 -0.02
C HIS A 90 -4.43 6.41 0.57
N ASN A 91 -4.59 7.43 -0.29
CA ASN A 91 -4.79 8.80 0.17
C ASN A 91 -6.07 8.89 1.00
N THR A 92 -5.93 9.30 2.26
CA THR A 92 -7.02 9.80 3.11
C THR A 92 -7.16 11.33 3.01
N GLY A 93 -6.31 12.00 2.21
CA GLY A 93 -6.35 13.44 1.92
C GLY A 93 -5.64 13.78 0.61
N GLN A 94 -5.87 14.98 0.08
CA GLN A 94 -5.27 15.49 -1.18
C GLN A 94 -3.81 15.88 -0.95
N GLY A 95 -2.90 14.91 -0.98
CA GLY A 95 -1.46 15.16 -1.07
C GLY A 95 -1.00 15.31 -2.53
N PRO A 96 0.05 16.11 -2.81
CA PRO A 96 0.65 16.19 -4.13
C PRO A 96 1.43 14.89 -4.40
N GLY A 97 1.03 14.16 -5.43
CA GLY A 97 1.71 12.93 -5.84
C GLY A 97 1.02 12.36 -7.08
N ALA A 98 1.77 11.66 -7.92
CA ALA A 98 1.17 10.91 -9.01
C ALA A 98 0.34 9.76 -8.41
N THR A 99 -0.95 9.72 -8.74
CA THR A 99 -1.92 8.84 -8.09
C THR A 99 -2.45 7.76 -9.04
N GLY A 100 -2.90 6.64 -8.48
CA GLY A 100 -3.51 5.52 -9.21
C GLY A 100 -2.50 4.47 -9.67
N VAL A 101 -3.01 3.38 -10.25
CA VAL A 101 -2.23 2.20 -10.69
C VAL A 101 -1.08 2.58 -11.61
N ASP A 102 -1.38 3.30 -12.70
CA ASP A 102 -0.39 3.62 -13.72
C ASP A 102 0.73 4.53 -13.21
N ALA A 103 0.39 5.51 -12.38
CA ALA A 103 1.36 6.40 -11.76
C ALA A 103 2.29 5.65 -10.81
N VAL A 104 1.73 4.83 -9.90
CA VAL A 104 2.52 4.03 -8.95
C VAL A 104 3.45 3.10 -9.71
N TRP A 105 2.95 2.42 -10.74
CA TRP A 105 3.75 1.53 -11.57
C TRP A 105 4.87 2.28 -12.32
N ALA A 106 4.56 3.40 -12.97
CA ALA A 106 5.53 4.20 -13.70
C ALA A 106 6.66 4.72 -12.79
N SER A 107 6.32 5.19 -11.58
CA SER A 107 7.32 5.64 -10.61
C SER A 107 8.20 4.51 -10.10
N LEU A 108 7.64 3.31 -9.88
CA LEU A 108 8.41 2.12 -9.51
C LEU A 108 9.37 1.70 -10.64
N GLU A 109 8.91 1.71 -11.89
CA GLU A 109 9.71 1.39 -13.06
C GLU A 109 10.85 2.41 -13.27
N GLN A 110 10.56 3.70 -13.09
CA GLN A 110 11.56 4.75 -13.12
C GLN A 110 12.63 4.56 -12.03
N PHE A 111 12.19 4.26 -10.80
CA PHE A 111 13.12 3.97 -9.71
C PHE A 111 14.00 2.76 -10.04
N ALA A 112 13.41 1.65 -10.46
CA ALA A 112 14.12 0.42 -10.84
C ALA A 112 15.17 0.71 -11.94
N THR A 113 14.78 1.42 -12.99
CA THR A 113 15.67 1.81 -14.10
C THR A 113 16.85 2.64 -13.58
N SER A 114 16.60 3.59 -12.67
CA SER A 114 17.65 4.47 -12.10
C SER A 114 18.74 3.73 -11.31
N ILE A 115 18.42 2.53 -10.80
CA ILE A 115 19.35 1.66 -10.06
C ILE A 115 19.81 0.46 -10.90
N GLY A 116 19.60 0.51 -12.23
CA GLY A 116 20.03 -0.53 -13.16
C GLY A 116 19.22 -1.83 -13.06
N ARG A 117 17.92 -1.73 -12.76
CA ARG A 117 17.02 -2.87 -12.66
C ARG A 117 15.93 -2.87 -13.71
N SER A 118 15.51 -4.07 -14.09
CA SER A 118 14.44 -4.28 -15.06
C SER A 118 13.43 -5.34 -14.61
N PHE A 119 12.25 -5.29 -15.21
CA PHE A 119 11.16 -6.24 -15.01
C PHE A 119 10.72 -6.80 -16.36
N SER A 120 10.63 -8.13 -16.47
CA SER A 120 10.00 -8.79 -17.62
C SER A 120 8.51 -8.49 -17.72
N GLU A 121 7.96 -8.58 -18.93
CA GLU A 121 6.53 -8.31 -19.20
C GLU A 121 5.56 -9.05 -18.27
N PRO A 122 5.75 -10.36 -17.95
CA PRO A 122 4.87 -11.04 -16.99
C PRO A 122 4.84 -10.37 -15.62
N LYS A 123 5.99 -9.87 -15.14
CA LYS A 123 6.08 -9.14 -13.86
C LYS A 123 5.41 -7.79 -13.93
N ARG A 124 5.49 -7.10 -15.07
CA ARG A 124 4.80 -5.82 -15.30
C ARG A 124 3.28 -6.00 -15.21
N LEU A 125 2.76 -7.03 -15.88
CA LEU A 125 1.33 -7.36 -15.86
C LEU A 125 0.86 -7.79 -14.46
N ALA A 126 1.59 -8.69 -13.81
CA ALA A 126 1.27 -9.16 -12.45
C ALA A 126 1.33 -8.03 -11.41
N ALA A 127 2.29 -7.10 -11.52
CA ALA A 127 2.37 -5.95 -10.65
C ALA A 127 1.19 -4.99 -10.83
N ARG A 128 0.78 -4.73 -12.09
CA ARG A 128 -0.42 -3.93 -12.38
C ARG A 128 -1.68 -4.58 -11.84
N GLU A 129 -1.85 -5.89 -12.03
CA GLU A 129 -2.99 -6.61 -11.47
C GLU A 129 -3.02 -6.53 -9.94
N ALA A 130 -1.88 -6.72 -9.27
CA ALA A 130 -1.79 -6.58 -7.82
C ALA A 130 -2.22 -5.18 -7.36
N LEU A 131 -1.79 -4.14 -8.06
CA LEU A 131 -2.16 -2.75 -7.79
C LEU A 131 -3.65 -2.50 -8.00
N GLU A 132 -4.25 -3.02 -9.07
CA GLU A 132 -5.69 -2.92 -9.32
C GLU A 132 -6.51 -3.63 -8.23
N GLN A 133 -6.07 -4.81 -7.78
CA GLN A 133 -6.72 -5.51 -6.67
C GLN A 133 -6.65 -4.70 -5.37
N PHE A 134 -5.53 -4.04 -5.10
CA PHE A 134 -5.38 -3.16 -3.94
C PHE A 134 -6.27 -1.92 -4.04
N GLU A 135 -6.42 -1.34 -5.22
CA GLU A 135 -7.28 -0.19 -5.45
C GLU A 135 -8.76 -0.52 -5.22
N LYS A 136 -9.21 -1.67 -5.74
CA LYS A 136 -10.58 -2.18 -5.53
C LYS A 136 -10.87 -2.50 -4.07
N LYS A 137 -9.87 -2.86 -3.27
CA LYS A 137 -10.00 -3.21 -1.84
C LYS A 137 -10.16 -1.99 -0.93
N GLN A 138 -10.19 -0.75 -1.46
CA GLN A 138 -10.61 0.39 -0.65
C GLN A 138 -11.95 0.05 0.01
N PRO A 139 -12.09 0.10 1.35
CA PRO A 139 -13.42 0.12 1.94
C PRO A 139 -14.07 1.34 1.31
N SER A 140 -15.04 1.12 0.43
CA SER A 140 -15.73 2.23 -0.19
C SER A 140 -16.21 3.09 0.97
N GLN A 141 -15.87 4.37 0.99
CA GLN A 141 -16.40 5.28 1.99
C GLN A 141 -17.94 5.18 2.04
N SER A 142 -18.55 4.74 0.93
CA SER A 142 -19.92 4.26 0.82
C SER A 142 -20.30 3.15 1.82
N PHE A 143 -19.56 2.05 2.00
CA PHE A 143 -19.90 1.00 2.99
C PHE A 143 -19.80 1.47 4.44
N ILE A 144 -18.78 2.26 4.77
CA ILE A 144 -18.66 2.84 6.13
C ILE A 144 -19.76 3.88 6.36
N ALA A 145 -20.04 4.73 5.38
CA ALA A 145 -21.16 5.66 5.44
C ALA A 145 -22.50 4.93 5.58
N LEU A 146 -22.71 3.83 4.83
CA LEU A 146 -23.91 3.00 4.90
C LEU A 146 -24.08 2.37 6.27
N ALA A 147 -23.00 1.82 6.84
CA ALA A 147 -23.01 1.24 8.18
C ALA A 147 -23.34 2.29 9.24
N ILE A 148 -22.79 3.51 9.12
CA ILE A 148 -23.11 4.63 9.99
C ILE A 148 -24.59 5.05 9.84
N THR A 149 -25.11 5.11 8.61
CA THR A 149 -26.51 5.49 8.37
C THR A 149 -27.48 4.43 8.91
N LEU A 150 -27.13 3.14 8.79
CA LEU A 150 -27.91 2.03 9.34
C LEU A 150 -27.93 2.08 10.87
N LEU A 151 -26.76 2.28 11.51
CA LEU A 151 -26.67 2.46 12.97
C LEU A 151 -27.48 3.67 13.47
N GLN A 152 -27.42 4.80 12.76
CA GLN A 152 -28.20 5.99 13.11
C GLN A 152 -29.72 5.75 13.00
N ARG A 153 -30.16 5.01 11.98
CA ARG A 153 -31.58 4.64 11.81
C ARG A 153 -32.08 3.74 12.93
N GLU A 154 -31.31 2.72 13.32
CA GLU A 154 -31.69 1.82 14.40
C GLU A 154 -31.74 2.54 15.75
N TRP A 155 -30.77 3.41 16.03
CA TRP A 155 -30.77 4.26 17.22
C TRP A 155 -32.00 5.18 17.28
N ALA A 156 -32.33 5.86 16.18
CA ALA A 156 -33.50 6.73 16.12
C ALA A 156 -34.81 5.96 16.30
N ALA A 157 -34.92 4.75 15.75
CA ALA A 157 -36.08 3.88 15.93
C ALA A 157 -36.21 3.39 17.38
N TRP A 158 -35.11 3.00 18.02
CA TRP A 158 -35.09 2.61 19.42
C TRP A 158 -35.53 3.75 20.34
N LEU A 159 -34.98 4.96 20.14
CA LEU A 159 -35.36 6.17 20.89
C LEU A 159 -36.86 6.48 20.81
N ARG A 160 -37.46 6.39 19.61
CA ARG A 160 -38.90 6.60 19.44
C ARG A 160 -39.74 5.57 20.20
N ARG A 161 -39.33 4.29 20.18
CA ARG A 161 -40.02 3.22 20.92
C ARG A 161 -39.90 3.41 22.43
N ALA A 162 -38.72 3.77 22.93
CA ALA A 162 -38.49 4.03 24.35
C ALA A 162 -39.33 5.22 24.85
N LEU A 163 -39.38 6.32 24.09
CA LEU A 163 -40.21 7.48 24.41
C LEU A 163 -41.72 7.17 24.36
N ALA A 164 -42.15 6.33 23.43
CA ALA A 164 -43.55 5.88 23.35
C ALA A 164 -43.92 5.01 24.56
N ALA A 165 -43.04 4.09 24.97
CA ALA A 165 -43.24 3.25 26.14
C ALA A 165 -43.30 4.05 27.45
N LEU A 166 -42.45 5.08 27.60
CA LEU A 166 -42.48 5.98 28.75
C LEU A 166 -43.79 6.79 28.84
N LYS A 167 -44.36 7.20 27.70
CA LYS A 167 -45.67 7.88 27.67
C LYS A 167 -46.84 6.98 28.07
N THR A 168 -46.75 5.67 27.84
CA THR A 168 -47.79 4.72 28.23
C THR A 168 -47.74 4.32 29.70
N PHE A 169 -46.58 4.44 30.37
CA PHE A 169 -46.44 4.16 31.81
C PHE A 169 -46.80 5.35 32.73
N GLY A 170 -46.99 6.54 32.16
CA GLY A 170 -47.35 7.76 32.92
C GLY A 170 -48.85 8.05 33.00
N LYS A 171 -49.72 7.05 32.79
CA LYS A 171 -51.17 7.13 32.98
C LYS A 171 -51.63 6.23 34.10
#